data_AF-A0A7X6ZM71-F1
#
_entry.id   AF-A0A7X6ZM71-F1
#
_cell.length_a   1.000
_cell.length_b   1.000
_cell.length_c   1.000
_cell.angle_alpha   90.00
_cell.angle_beta   90.00
_cell.angle_gamma   90.00
#
_symmetry.space_group_name_H-M   'P 1'
#
loop_
_entity.id
_entity.type
_entity.pdbx_description
1 polymer ?
#
loop_
_entity_poly.entity_id
_entity_poly.type
_entity_poly.pdbx_seq_one_letter_code
_entity_poly.pdbx_strand_id
1 'polypeptide(L)' 'NSKIQLIKTNARGFRNFENYRISILFFCGKLAMIP' A
#
# COMPACT_ATOMS: atom_id res chain seq x y z
N ASN A 1 -7.23 -5.89 19.35
CA ASN A 1 -7.91 -4.96 18.41
C ASN A 1 -6.97 -4.02 17.63
N SER A 2 -5.78 -3.67 18.16
CA SER A 2 -4.85 -2.73 17.48
C SER A 2 -4.26 -3.24 16.14
N LYS A 3 -3.91 -4.54 16.03
CA LYS A 3 -3.38 -5.12 14.78
C LYS A 3 -4.35 -5.01 13.59
N ILE A 4 -5.64 -5.18 13.84
CA ILE A 4 -6.68 -5.07 12.80
C ILE A 4 -6.83 -3.61 12.35
N GLN A 5 -6.74 -2.65 13.27
CA GLN A 5 -6.78 -1.22 12.93
C GLN A 5 -5.55 -0.81 12.11
N LEU A 6 -4.37 -1.34 12.43
CA LEU A 6 -3.14 -1.11 11.65
C LEU A 6 -3.30 -1.60 10.20
N ILE A 7 -3.76 -2.85 10.02
CA ILE A 7 -4.02 -3.41 8.68
C ILE A 7 -5.04 -2.56 7.93
N LYS A 8 -6.14 -2.16 8.59
CA LYS A 8 -7.16 -1.30 7.98
C LYS A 8 -6.60 0.06 7.56
N THR A 9 -5.75 0.69 8.37
CA THR A 9 -5.14 1.98 8.04
C THR A 9 -4.16 1.87 6.90
N ASN A 10 -3.28 0.86 6.90
CA ASN A 10 -2.36 0.61 5.81
C ASN A 10 -3.13 0.31 4.50
N ALA A 11 -4.21 -0.46 4.56
CA ALA A 11 -5.05 -0.78 3.41
C ALA A 11 -5.83 0.42 2.82
N ARG A 12 -5.97 1.55 3.54
CA ARG A 12 -6.69 2.73 3.01
C ARG A 12 -6.00 3.32 1.77
N GLY A 13 -4.67 3.32 1.72
CA GLY A 13 -3.90 3.83 0.57
C GLY A 13 -4.05 2.97 -0.70
N PHE A 14 -4.51 1.73 -0.56
CA PHE A 14 -4.65 0.74 -1.64
C PHE A 14 -6.10 0.55 -2.09
N ARG A 15 -7.01 1.46 -1.72
CA ARG A 15 -8.43 1.38 -2.11
C ARG A 15 -8.67 1.67 -3.58
N ASN A 16 -7.78 2.42 -4.24
CA ASN A 16 -7.80 2.55 -5.69
C ASN A 16 -6.93 1.44 -6.31
N PHE A 17 -7.51 0.70 -7.26
CA PHE A 17 -6.82 -0.37 -7.99
C PHE A 17 -5.56 0.15 -8.71
N GLU A 18 -5.58 1.40 -9.18
CA GLU A 18 -4.41 2.05 -9.77
C GLU A 18 -3.27 2.20 -8.76
N ASN A 19 -3.56 2.70 -7.56
CA ASN A 19 -2.57 2.83 -6.49
C ASN A 19 -2.06 1.47 -6.01
N TYR A 20 -2.93 0.45 -5.97
CA TYR A 20 -2.52 -0.92 -5.66
C TYR A 20 -1.54 -1.49 -6.68
N ARG A 21 -1.80 -1.29 -7.98
CA ARG A 21 -0.90 -1.70 -9.06
C ARG A 21 0.44 -0.97 -9.01
N ILE A 22 0.42 0.34 -8.78
CA ILE A 22 1.63 1.15 -8.60
C ILE A 22 2.43 0.59 -7.42
N SER A 23 1.81 0.41 -6.25
CA SER A 23 2.55 -0.10 -5.09
C SER A 23 3.11 -1.51 -5.28
N ILE A 24 2.42 -2.43 -5.97
CA ILE A 24 2.99 -3.75 -6.29
C ILE A 24 4.20 -3.61 -7.21
N LEU A 25 4.12 -2.75 -8.23
CA LEU A 25 5.21 -2.53 -9.16
C LEU A 25 6.45 -1.96 -8.46
N PHE A 26 6.27 -0.92 -7.64
CA PHE A 26 7.36 -0.30 -6.88
C PHE A 26 7.93 -1.26 -5.82
N PHE A 27 7.07 -2.02 -5.13
CA PHE A 27 7.49 -3.04 -4.16
C PHE A 27 8.33 -4.15 -4.82
N CYS A 28 7.90 -4.67 -5.96
CA CYS A 28 8.61 -5.72 -6.69
C CYS A 28 9.91 -5.20 -7.33
N GLY A 29 9.91 -3.95 -7.81
CA GLY A 29 11.07 -3.29 -8.39
C GLY A 29 12.09 -2.74 -7.37
N LYS A 30 11.86 -2.88 -6.06
CA LYS A 30 12.65 -2.25 -4.97
C LYS A 30 12.84 -0.74 -5.14
N LEU A 31 11.92 -0.08 -5.83
CA LEU A 31 11.96 1.35 -6.06
C LEU A 31 11.25 2.04 -4.90
N ALA A 32 11.94 2.93 -4.20
CA ALA A 32 11.34 3.67 -3.10
C ALA A 32 10.22 4.57 -3.65
N MET A 33 8.99 4.33 -3.19
CA MET A 33 7.88 5.24 -3.45
C MET A 33 8.15 6.53 -2.67
N ILE A 34 8.69 7.53 -3.35
CA ILE A 34 8.79 8.89 -2.83
C ILE A 34 7.38 9.52 -2.83
N PRO A 35 7.00 10.23 -1.75
CA PRO A 35 5.64 10.68 -1.49
C PRO A 35 5.08 11.63 -2.53
#